data_AF-A0A2N1JE63-F1
#
_entry.id   AF-A0A2N1JE63-F1
#
_cell.length_a   1.000
_cell.length_b   1.000
_cell.length_c   1.000
_cell.angle_alpha   90.00
_cell.angle_beta   90.00
_cell.angle_gamma   90.00
#
_symmetry.space_group_name_H-M   'P 1'
#
loop_
_entity.id
_entity.type
_entity.pdbx_description
1 polymer ?
#
loop_
_entity_poly.entity_id
_entity_poly.type
_entity_poly.pdbx_seq_one_letter_code
_entity_poly.pdbx_strand_id
1 'polypeptide(L)'
;MASEPSYEDFVECIHYSEKYSDDHWEYRHVILPKPFLKRIPKEYFDPEEPGVLRILSDAEWRGIGITQSLGWEHYEVHAPEPHILLFRRERDYQEKYGPQGKPADVAKIKNAAAAQAGKRA
;
A
#
# COMPACT_ATOMS: atom_id res chain seq x y z
N MET A 1 -21.33 -28.47 0.94
CA MET A 1 -21.63 -27.02 0.96
C MET A 1 -20.29 -26.32 0.89
N ALA A 2 -20.05 -25.45 -0.09
CA ALA A 2 -18.82 -24.66 -0.11
C ALA A 2 -18.85 -23.70 1.09
N SER A 3 -17.83 -23.74 1.93
CA SER A 3 -17.64 -22.75 3.00
C SER A 3 -17.54 -21.36 2.39
N GLU A 4 -18.09 -20.35 3.06
CA GLU A 4 -17.84 -18.96 2.66
C GLU A 4 -16.32 -18.69 2.67
N PRO A 5 -15.78 -18.01 1.64
CA PRO A 5 -14.36 -17.68 1.60
C PRO A 5 -13.99 -16.79 2.80
N SER A 6 -12.89 -17.14 3.45
CA SER A 6 -12.29 -16.40 4.55
C SER A 6 -11.60 -15.13 4.06
N TYR A 7 -11.15 -14.29 5.00
CA TYR A 7 -10.33 -13.13 4.67
C TYR A 7 -9.01 -13.52 3.99
N GLU A 8 -8.37 -14.60 4.47
CA GLU A 8 -7.09 -15.09 3.95
C GLU A 8 -7.23 -15.55 2.49
N ASP A 9 -8.33 -16.24 2.17
CA ASP A 9 -8.64 -16.64 0.78
C ASP A 9 -8.72 -15.44 -0.17
N PHE A 10 -9.27 -14.30 0.30
CA PHE A 10 -9.32 -13.09 -0.51
C PHE A 10 -7.95 -12.45 -0.70
N VAL A 11 -7.12 -12.43 0.35
CA VAL A 11 -5.76 -11.87 0.29
C VAL A 11 -4.89 -12.67 -0.67
N GLU A 12 -4.99 -14.00 -0.67
CA GLU A 12 -4.27 -14.87 -1.60
C GLU A 12 -4.70 -14.67 -3.05
N CYS A 13 -5.95 -14.25 -3.28
CA CYS A 13 -6.48 -13.97 -4.62
C CYS A 13 -6.18 -12.54 -5.12
N ILE A 14 -5.46 -11.71 -4.36
CA ILE A 14 -5.05 -10.37 -4.83
C ILE A 14 -4.02 -10.52 -5.94
N HIS A 15 -4.31 -9.93 -7.10
CA HIS A 15 -3.41 -9.98 -8.25
C HIS A 15 -2.58 -8.69 -8.38
N TYR A 16 -1.28 -8.84 -8.65
CA TYR A 16 -0.34 -7.73 -8.82
C TYR A 16 0.16 -7.72 -10.25
N SER A 17 0.02 -6.59 -10.95
CA SER A 17 0.54 -6.48 -12.32
C SER A 17 2.07 -6.50 -12.37
N GLU A 18 2.61 -6.74 -13.57
CA GLU A 18 3.99 -6.35 -13.87
C GLU A 18 4.16 -4.84 -13.68
N LYS A 19 5.41 -4.45 -13.39
CA LYS A 19 5.76 -3.03 -13.24
C LYS A 19 6.05 -2.44 -14.61
N TYR A 20 5.63 -1.21 -14.82
CA TYR A 20 5.95 -0.43 -16.00
C TYR A 20 6.39 0.96 -15.56
N SER A 21 7.26 1.62 -16.32
CA SER A 21 7.86 2.89 -15.90
C SER A 21 7.87 3.90 -17.03
N ASP A 22 7.80 5.17 -16.67
CA ASP A 22 8.18 6.28 -17.53
C ASP A 22 9.49 6.90 -17.04
N ASP A 23 9.78 8.14 -17.46
CA ASP A 23 11.00 8.85 -17.10
C ASP A 23 11.10 9.16 -15.60
N HIS A 24 9.97 9.32 -14.90
CA HIS A 24 9.88 9.82 -13.53
C HIS A 24 9.36 8.79 -12.52
N TRP A 25 8.47 7.91 -12.95
CA TRP A 25 7.69 7.03 -12.09
C TRP A 25 7.75 5.58 -12.54
N GLU A 26 7.66 4.68 -11.57
CA GLU A 26 7.33 3.28 -11.78
C GLU A 26 5.90 3.04 -11.28
N TYR A 27 5.13 2.29 -12.06
CA TYR A 27 3.71 2.05 -11.91
C TYR A 27 3.41 0.56 -11.81
N ARG A 28 2.30 0.26 -11.16
CA ARG A 28 1.70 -1.06 -11.06
C ARG A 28 0.22 -0.90 -10.73
N HIS A 29 -0.61 -1.82 -11.19
CA HIS A 29 -1.97 -1.93 -10.69
C HIS A 29 -2.15 -3.20 -9.85
N VAL A 30 -3.02 -3.12 -8.85
CA VAL A 30 -3.41 -4.23 -8.00
C VAL A 30 -4.89 -4.49 -8.21
N ILE A 31 -5.25 -5.74 -8.47
CA ILE A 31 -6.63 -6.14 -8.71
C ILE A 31 -7.11 -6.94 -7.51
N LEU A 32 -8.11 -6.38 -6.81
CA LEU A 32 -8.79 -7.04 -5.71
C LEU A 32 -9.86 -8.00 -6.25
N PRO A 33 -10.11 -9.14 -5.59
CA PRO A 33 -11.26 -9.96 -5.89
C PRO A 33 -12.56 -9.15 -5.74
N LYS A 34 -13.44 -9.14 -6.74
CA LYS A 34 -14.70 -8.36 -6.69
C LYS A 34 -15.54 -8.60 -5.42
N PRO A 35 -15.68 -9.83 -4.89
CA PRO A 35 -16.42 -10.04 -3.64
C PRO A 35 -15.72 -9.43 -2.41
N PHE A 36 -14.40 -9.24 -2.47
CA PHE A 36 -13.62 -8.67 -1.38
C PHE A 36 -13.95 -7.20 -1.12
N LEU A 37 -14.33 -6.44 -2.16
CA LEU A 37 -14.79 -5.05 -2.02
C LEU A 37 -15.94 -4.92 -1.01
N LYS A 38 -16.82 -5.91 -0.91
CA LYS A 38 -17.94 -5.89 0.05
C LYS A 38 -17.51 -6.05 1.52
N ARG A 39 -16.27 -6.50 1.76
CA ARG A 39 -15.68 -6.70 3.09
C ARG A 39 -14.84 -5.50 3.54
N ILE A 40 -14.50 -4.59 2.64
CA ILE A 40 -13.72 -3.39 2.95
C ILE A 40 -14.58 -2.40 3.76
N PRO A 41 -14.01 -1.72 4.78
CA PRO A 41 -14.71 -0.69 5.54
C PRO A 41 -15.30 0.40 4.63
N LYS A 42 -16.54 0.84 4.92
CA LYS A 42 -17.24 1.87 4.12
C LYS A 42 -16.49 3.21 4.06
N GLU A 43 -15.70 3.51 5.08
CA GLU A 43 -14.85 4.71 5.18
C GLU A 43 -13.71 4.77 4.15
N TYR A 44 -13.41 3.66 3.49
CA TYR A 44 -12.41 3.58 2.41
C TYR A 44 -13.03 3.78 1.02
N PHE A 45 -14.35 3.95 0.96
CA PHE A 45 -15.06 4.31 -0.27
C PHE A 45 -15.23 5.81 -0.37
N ASP A 46 -15.28 6.29 -1.61
CA ASP A 46 -15.57 7.68 -1.90
C ASP A 46 -17.03 8.01 -1.54
N PRO A 47 -17.28 9.06 -0.74
CA PRO A 47 -18.64 9.45 -0.37
C PRO A 47 -19.44 10.04 -1.54
N GLU A 48 -18.76 10.60 -2.55
CA GLU A 48 -19.39 11.19 -3.73
C GLU A 48 -19.64 10.14 -4.83
N GLU A 49 -18.83 9.06 -4.86
CA GLU A 49 -18.93 8.00 -5.87
C GLU A 49 -19.13 6.59 -5.26
N PRO A 50 -20.39 6.11 -5.16
CA PRO A 50 -20.71 4.83 -4.53
C PRO A 50 -20.02 3.64 -5.19
N GLY A 51 -19.25 2.90 -4.40
CA GLY A 51 -18.59 1.66 -4.83
C GLY A 51 -17.18 1.85 -5.38
N VAL A 52 -16.70 3.09 -5.48
CA VAL A 52 -15.31 3.41 -5.81
C VAL A 52 -14.53 3.63 -4.51
N LEU A 53 -13.33 3.05 -4.41
CA LEU A 53 -12.44 3.33 -3.28
C LEU A 53 -11.89 4.74 -3.40
N ARG A 54 -11.77 5.47 -2.29
CA ARG A 54 -11.00 6.72 -2.27
C ARG A 54 -9.50 6.42 -2.34
N ILE A 55 -8.69 7.47 -2.45
CA ILE A 55 -7.25 7.35 -2.26
C ILE A 55 -6.95 6.83 -0.84
N LEU A 56 -6.10 5.81 -0.77
CA LEU A 56 -5.75 5.08 0.45
C LEU A 56 -4.31 5.36 0.81
N SER A 57 -4.06 5.64 2.08
CA SER A 57 -2.71 5.75 2.63
C SER A 57 -2.00 4.39 2.73
N ASP A 58 -0.67 4.39 2.91
CA ASP A 58 0.14 3.17 3.08
C ASP A 58 -0.42 2.23 4.15
N ALA A 59 -0.81 2.77 5.30
CA ALA A 59 -1.39 1.97 6.38
C ALA A 59 -2.75 1.35 5.99
N GLU A 60 -3.59 2.09 5.26
CA GLU A 60 -4.94 1.65 4.90
C GLU A 60 -4.91 0.53 3.86
N TRP A 61 -4.16 0.71 2.75
CA TRP A 61 -4.11 -0.34 1.74
C TRP A 61 -3.35 -1.58 2.22
N ARG A 62 -2.34 -1.42 3.08
CA ARG A 62 -1.69 -2.57 3.76
C ARG A 62 -2.67 -3.28 4.69
N GLY A 63 -3.52 -2.53 5.39
CA GLY A 63 -4.56 -3.07 6.26
C GLY A 63 -5.60 -3.94 5.53
N ILE A 64 -5.83 -3.68 4.25
CA ILE A 64 -6.70 -4.50 3.37
C ILE A 64 -5.99 -5.79 2.90
N GLY A 65 -4.70 -5.96 3.22
CA GLY A 65 -3.93 -7.15 2.85
C GLY A 65 -3.13 -7.01 1.55
N ILE A 66 -3.10 -5.81 0.95
CA ILE A 66 -2.19 -5.55 -0.18
C ILE A 66 -0.76 -5.52 0.34
N THR A 67 0.10 -6.37 -0.23
CA THR A 67 1.51 -6.49 0.18
C THR A 67 2.43 -6.15 -0.98
N GLN A 68 3.22 -5.09 -0.79
CA GLN A 68 4.25 -4.68 -1.74
C GLN A 68 5.41 -4.01 -1.02
N SER A 69 6.51 -3.82 -1.74
CA SER A 69 7.72 -3.13 -1.27
C SER A 69 7.42 -1.68 -0.84
N LEU A 70 8.39 -1.03 -0.22
CA LEU A 70 8.23 0.37 0.21
C LEU A 70 8.24 1.34 -0.98
N GLY A 71 7.59 2.49 -0.77
CA GLY A 71 7.60 3.63 -1.70
C GLY A 71 6.40 3.73 -2.64
N TRP A 72 5.52 2.73 -2.66
CA TRP A 72 4.30 2.76 -3.48
C TRP A 72 3.23 3.67 -2.87
N GLU A 73 2.65 4.52 -3.71
CA GLU A 73 1.56 5.44 -3.42
C GLU A 73 0.35 5.04 -4.26
N HIS A 74 -0.82 4.86 -3.62
CA HIS A 74 -2.10 4.77 -4.33
C HIS A 74 -2.42 6.19 -4.82
N TYR A 75 -2.31 6.45 -6.12
CA TYR A 75 -2.33 7.83 -6.64
C TYR A 75 -3.60 8.19 -7.40
N GLU A 76 -4.31 7.19 -7.92
CA GLU A 76 -5.50 7.40 -8.73
C GLU A 76 -6.47 6.25 -8.57
N VAL A 77 -7.76 6.58 -8.67
CA VAL A 77 -8.88 5.64 -8.57
C VAL A 77 -9.43 5.38 -9.96
N HIS A 78 -9.75 4.12 -10.26
CA HIS A 78 -10.30 3.75 -11.56
C HIS A 78 -11.79 3.43 -11.44
N ALA A 79 -12.63 4.45 -11.58
CA ALA A 79 -14.09 4.34 -11.43
C ALA A 79 -14.76 3.22 -12.27
N PRO A 80 -14.42 3.01 -13.56
CA PRO A 80 -15.02 1.92 -14.35
C PRO A 80 -14.77 0.52 -13.79
N GLU A 81 -13.62 0.31 -13.15
CA GLU A 81 -13.27 -0.96 -12.50
C GLU A 81 -12.73 -0.72 -11.09
N PRO A 82 -13.61 -0.52 -10.09
CA PRO A 82 -13.24 -0.05 -8.74
C PRO A 82 -12.43 -1.06 -7.91
N HIS A 83 -12.29 -2.28 -8.44
CA HIS A 83 -11.46 -3.34 -7.87
C HIS A 83 -10.00 -3.24 -8.33
N ILE A 84 -9.67 -2.30 -9.24
CA ILE A 84 -8.33 -2.02 -9.70
C ILE A 84 -7.81 -0.77 -8.99
N LEU A 85 -6.72 -0.92 -8.23
CA LEU A 85 -6.04 0.18 -7.55
C LEU A 85 -4.75 0.51 -8.29
N LEU A 86 -4.52 1.80 -8.54
CA LEU A 86 -3.36 2.28 -9.30
C LEU A 86 -2.27 2.79 -8.35
N PHE A 87 -1.10 2.17 -8.42
CA PHE A 87 0.05 2.54 -7.61
C PHE A 87 1.16 3.14 -8.46
N ARG A 88 1.87 4.11 -7.90
CA ARG A 88 3.11 4.65 -8.45
C ARG A 88 4.19 4.78 -7.37
N ARG A 89 5.45 4.81 -7.77
CA ARG A 89 6.59 5.19 -6.90
C ARG A 89 7.66 5.91 -7.71
N GLU A 90 8.47 6.73 -7.04
CA GLU A 90 9.65 7.36 -7.67
C GLU A 90 10.51 6.25 -8.33
N ARG A 91 10.90 6.43 -9.60
CA ARG A 91 11.69 5.42 -10.33
C ARG A 91 13.01 5.11 -9.64
N ASP A 92 13.67 6.13 -9.10
CA ASP A 92 14.92 6.06 -8.35
C ASP A 92 14.73 5.77 -6.85
N TYR A 93 13.51 5.48 -6.38
CA TYR A 93 13.22 5.32 -4.94
C TYR A 93 14.15 4.32 -4.24
N GLN A 94 14.37 3.16 -4.85
CA GLN A 94 15.20 2.11 -4.26
C GLN A 94 16.68 2.50 -4.22
N GLU A 95 17.15 3.26 -5.20
CA GLU A 95 18.52 3.78 -5.22
C GLU A 95 18.71 4.87 -4.15
N LYS A 96 17.72 5.76 -4.04
CA LYS A 96 17.76 6.93 -3.17
C LYS A 96 17.58 6.59 -1.69
N TYR A 97 16.77 5.59 -1.37
CA TYR A 97 16.40 5.26 0.01
C TYR A 97 16.78 3.85 0.46
N GLY A 98 17.25 3.00 -0.47
CA GLY A 98 17.59 1.61 -0.17
C GLY A 98 16.36 0.74 0.17
N PRO A 99 16.60 -0.53 0.53
CA PRO A 99 15.53 -1.49 0.82
C PRO A 99 14.71 -1.14 2.07
N GLN A 100 15.25 -0.29 2.96
CA GLN A 100 14.57 0.17 4.18
C GLN A 100 13.65 1.38 3.93
N GLY A 101 13.65 1.94 2.71
CA GLY A 101 12.79 3.04 2.30
C GLY A 101 13.14 4.38 2.96
N LYS A 102 12.33 5.42 2.68
CA LYS A 102 12.48 6.74 3.31
C LYS A 102 12.47 6.52 4.84
N PRO A 103 13.53 6.91 5.57
CA PRO A 103 13.46 6.91 7.02
C PRO A 103 12.42 7.95 7.44
N ALA A 104 11.21 7.48 7.76
CA ALA A 104 10.30 8.25 8.59
C ALA A 104 11.03 8.49 9.92
N ASP A 105 11.44 9.74 10.16
CA ASP A 105 12.19 10.18 11.35
C ASP A 105 13.64 9.66 11.52
N VAL A 106 14.57 10.00 10.61
CA VAL A 106 16.02 10.00 10.95
C VAL A 106 16.30 10.83 12.22
N ALA A 107 15.48 11.84 12.48
CA ALA A 107 15.52 12.65 13.69
C ALA A 107 15.21 11.87 14.98
N LYS A 108 14.39 10.80 14.94
CA LYS A 108 14.12 9.96 16.11
C LYS A 108 15.18 8.87 16.30
N ILE A 109 15.73 8.31 15.22
CA ILE A 109 16.75 7.26 15.31
C ILE A 109 18.06 7.80 15.92
N LYS A 110 18.42 9.07 15.65
CA LYS A 110 19.59 9.71 16.28
C LYS A 110 19.43 9.95 17.79
N ASN A 111 18.21 10.09 18.29
CA ASN A 111 17.95 10.31 19.72
C ASN A 111 17.89 9.01 20.55
N ALA A 112 17.65 7.85 19.92
CA ALA A 112 17.68 6.55 20.61
C ALA A 112 19.10 5.99 20.79
N ALA A 113 20.03 6.26 19.86
CA ALA A 113 21.41 5.81 19.94
C ALA A 113 22.26 6.55 21.00
N ALA A 114 21.86 7.77 21.40
CA ALA A 114 22.57 8.55 22.42
C ALA A 114 22.20 8.17 23.88
N ALA A 115 21.10 7.43 24.10
CA ALA A 115 20.61 7.11 25.44
C ALA A 115 21.28 5.87 26.09
N GLN A 116 22.06 5.08 25.34
CA GLN A 116 22.73 3.87 25.86
C GLN A 116 24.23 4.05 26.18
N ALA A 117 24.80 5.23 25.94
CA ALA A 117 26.22 5.50 26.24
C ALA A 117 26.46 6.15 27.63
N GLY A 118 25.43 6.26 28.49
CA GLY A 118 25.48 7.05 29.73
C GLY A 118 25.40 6.27 31.05
N LYS A 119 25.50 4.94 31.07
CA LYS A 119 25.54 4.14 32.32
C LYS A 119 26.78 3.26 32.39
N ARG A 120 27.94 3.90 32.43
CA ARG A 120 29.13 3.37 33.10
C ARG A 120 29.78 4.54 33.85
N ALA A 121 29.24 4.81 35.04
CA ALA A 121 29.94 5.45 36.14
C ALA A 121 29.97 4.43 37.27
#